data_AF-A0A7J5BRC3-F1
#
_entry.id   AF-A0A7J5BRC3-F1
#
_cell.length_a   1.000
_cell.length_b   1.000
_cell.length_c   1.000
_cell.angle_alpha   90.00
_cell.angle_beta   90.00
_cell.angle_gamma   90.00
#
_symmetry.space_group_name_H-M   'P 1'
#
loop_
_entity.id
_entity.type
_entity.pdbx_description
1 polymer ?
#
loop_
_entity_poly.entity_id
_entity_poly.type
_entity_poly.pdbx_seq_one_letter_code
_entity_poly.pdbx_strand_id
1 'polypeptide(L)'
;MFVQSVPRIAIPLATSRASMRRPGRGLPEPVANTLVLLMAATLPYDRISTDRGDGMRDEPTRRRIVEAVLRLVTSRGPDSTTVRNVATEADVSVGAVQHHFHTKEDLLLGAMDAVVERFRTRVESLADGSGDARDLVAAFLTAIACADPDNETDDVENAIVWTVFAARACVDDRIRAAHTASWLEAERILLELLRHAYGPEVGPDDAAGLLALTDGIAVARVAEGDSRMPRERAVRLIDAALGRLDAAARDRRRG
;
A
#
# COMPACT_ATOMS: atom_id res chain seq x y z
N MET A 1 43.88 -18.66 -23.70
CA MET A 1 43.88 -19.01 -22.27
C MET A 1 43.79 -17.71 -21.48
N PHE A 2 42.58 -17.25 -21.14
CA PHE A 2 42.35 -16.23 -20.12
C PHE A 2 40.93 -16.42 -19.57
N VAL A 3 40.87 -16.96 -18.36
CA VAL A 3 39.66 -17.14 -17.55
C VAL A 3 39.41 -15.80 -16.86
N GLN A 4 38.29 -15.13 -17.17
CA GLN A 4 37.87 -13.96 -16.39
C GLN A 4 37.07 -14.42 -15.16
N SER A 5 37.54 -13.92 -14.02
CA SER A 5 37.08 -14.18 -12.66
C SER A 5 35.79 -13.41 -12.38
N VAL A 6 34.78 -14.10 -11.85
CA VAL A 6 33.52 -13.51 -11.37
C VAL A 6 33.71 -13.07 -9.90
N PRO A 7 33.32 -11.85 -9.50
CA PRO A 7 33.48 -11.40 -8.12
C PRO A 7 32.49 -12.13 -7.18
N ARG A 8 33.03 -12.72 -6.11
CA ARG A 8 32.27 -13.31 -4.99
C ARG A 8 31.69 -12.20 -4.12
N ILE A 9 30.37 -12.10 -4.09
CA ILE A 9 29.64 -11.30 -3.09
C ILE A 9 29.70 -12.07 -1.76
N ALA A 10 30.28 -11.42 -0.74
CA ALA A 10 30.40 -11.97 0.60
C ALA A 10 29.09 -11.78 1.38
N ILE A 11 28.49 -12.88 1.83
CA ILE A 11 27.36 -12.86 2.77
C ILE A 11 27.95 -12.81 4.20
N PRO A 12 27.54 -11.87 5.07
CA PRO A 12 28.03 -11.85 6.44
C PRO A 12 27.38 -12.99 7.24
N LEU A 13 28.22 -13.87 7.80
CA LEU A 13 27.81 -14.86 8.80
C LEU A 13 27.56 -14.16 10.13
N ALA A 14 26.29 -14.12 10.57
CA ALA A 14 25.92 -13.67 11.89
C ALA A 14 26.26 -14.74 12.95
N THR A 15 27.16 -14.41 13.87
CA THR A 15 27.30 -15.09 15.16
C THR A 15 26.86 -14.16 16.27
N SER A 16 25.73 -14.44 16.93
CA SER A 16 25.64 -14.34 18.40
C SER A 16 24.34 -14.98 18.91
N ARG A 17 24.50 -15.94 19.81
CA ARG A 17 23.47 -16.54 20.66
C ARG A 17 23.18 -15.60 21.83
N ALA A 18 21.90 -15.32 22.10
CA ALA A 18 21.23 -15.49 23.40
C ALA A 18 20.01 -14.56 23.55
N SER A 19 18.81 -15.15 23.50
CA SER A 19 17.68 -14.79 24.37
C SER A 19 16.47 -15.64 23.95
N MET A 20 16.18 -16.67 24.74
CA MET A 20 15.02 -17.54 24.57
C MET A 20 13.73 -16.77 24.87
N ARG A 21 13.03 -16.33 23.83
CA ARG A 21 11.57 -16.22 23.80
C ARG A 21 11.07 -17.26 22.79
N ARG A 22 10.08 -18.07 23.17
CA ARG A 22 9.49 -19.08 22.28
C ARG A 22 8.98 -18.39 21.00
N PRO A 23 9.32 -18.87 19.79
CA PRO A 23 8.91 -18.20 18.56
C PRO A 23 7.43 -18.48 18.31
N GLY A 24 6.64 -17.43 18.16
CA GLY A 24 5.45 -17.50 17.32
C GLY A 24 5.90 -17.93 15.92
N ARG A 25 5.16 -18.85 15.29
CA ARG A 25 5.44 -19.27 13.92
C ARG A 25 5.17 -18.10 12.98
N GLY A 26 6.15 -17.22 12.82
CA GLY A 26 6.21 -16.29 11.70
C GLY A 26 6.39 -17.06 10.39
N LEU A 27 6.24 -16.35 9.27
CA LEU A 27 6.55 -16.87 7.96
C LEU A 27 7.91 -17.60 7.93
N PRO A 28 8.07 -18.65 7.11
CA PRO A 28 9.40 -19.15 6.84
C PRO A 28 10.25 -17.98 6.31
N GLU A 29 11.44 -17.74 6.91
CA GLU A 29 12.33 -16.60 6.61
C GLU A 29 12.46 -16.23 5.11
N PRO A 30 12.46 -17.18 4.15
CA PRO A 30 12.53 -16.84 2.73
C PRO A 30 11.37 -15.95 2.27
N VAL A 31 10.16 -16.09 2.80
CA VAL A 31 8.96 -15.37 2.32
C VAL A 31 8.90 -13.97 2.90
N ALA A 32 9.15 -13.84 4.21
CA ALA A 32 9.28 -12.53 4.87
C ALA A 32 10.43 -11.72 4.25
N ASN A 33 11.61 -12.34 4.06
CA ASN A 33 12.74 -11.66 3.42
C ASN A 33 12.45 -11.34 1.95
N THR A 34 11.74 -12.19 1.20
CA THR A 34 11.41 -11.92 -0.20
C THR A 34 10.41 -10.77 -0.32
N LEU A 35 9.39 -10.70 0.54
CA LEU A 35 8.45 -9.57 0.60
C LEU A 35 9.15 -8.27 0.98
N VAL A 36 9.97 -8.27 2.03
CA VAL A 36 10.75 -7.10 2.46
C VAL A 36 11.74 -6.67 1.37
N LEU A 37 12.40 -7.61 0.71
CA LEU A 37 13.34 -7.33 -0.38
C LEU A 37 12.63 -6.82 -1.63
N LEU A 38 11.43 -7.31 -1.97
CA LEU A 38 10.67 -6.84 -3.12
C LEU A 38 10.06 -5.45 -2.86
N MET A 39 9.57 -5.18 -1.65
CA MET A 39 9.16 -3.84 -1.25
C MET A 39 10.35 -2.86 -1.27
N ALA A 40 11.56 -3.32 -0.93
CA ALA A 40 12.77 -2.49 -0.94
C ALA A 40 13.42 -2.32 -2.34
N ALA A 41 13.36 -3.35 -3.20
CA ALA A 41 14.07 -3.40 -4.47
C ALA A 41 13.29 -2.84 -5.66
N THR A 42 11.97 -2.64 -5.53
CA THR A 42 11.11 -2.23 -6.64
C THR A 42 10.73 -0.75 -6.61
N LEU A 43 11.52 0.09 -5.93
CA LEU A 43 11.27 1.52 -5.82
C LEU A 43 11.83 2.30 -7.03
N PRO A 44 11.00 2.78 -7.98
CA PRO A 44 11.28 3.99 -8.73
C PRO A 44 10.60 5.17 -8.03
N TYR A 45 10.99 5.46 -6.78
CA TYR A 45 10.67 6.74 -6.17
C TYR A 45 11.98 7.39 -5.77
N ASP A 46 12.65 7.95 -6.78
CA ASP A 46 13.68 8.93 -6.54
C ASP A 46 13.01 10.05 -5.75
N ARG A 47 13.45 10.22 -4.51
CA ARG A 47 13.10 11.34 -3.66
C ARG A 47 13.18 12.61 -4.50
N ILE A 48 12.06 13.27 -4.77
CA ILE A 48 12.08 14.71 -4.99
C ILE A 48 12.36 15.33 -3.61
N SER A 49 13.60 15.17 -3.16
CA SER A 49 14.23 15.99 -2.14
C SER A 49 15.69 16.13 -2.51
N THR A 50 15.93 16.98 -3.50
CA THR A 50 17.21 17.67 -3.64
C THR A 50 17.40 18.63 -2.47
N ASP A 51 17.63 18.12 -1.26
CA ASP A 51 18.50 18.78 -0.28
C ASP A 51 18.85 17.83 0.89
N ARG A 52 20.09 17.29 0.90
CA ARG A 52 20.57 16.37 1.94
C ARG A 52 21.10 17.09 3.20
N GLY A 53 20.90 18.40 3.34
CA GLY A 53 21.33 19.17 4.52
C GLY A 53 20.20 19.55 5.49
N ASP A 54 18.99 19.82 4.99
CA ASP A 54 17.89 20.48 5.73
C ASP A 54 16.68 19.56 6.02
N GLY A 55 16.56 18.45 5.29
CA GLY A 55 15.36 17.59 5.32
C GLY A 55 15.03 16.91 6.65
N MET A 56 15.93 16.89 7.64
CA MET A 56 15.68 16.27 8.94
C MET A 56 15.04 17.23 9.96
N ARG A 57 15.16 18.56 9.76
CA ARG A 57 14.49 19.58 10.59
C ARG A 57 13.05 19.83 10.16
N ASP A 58 12.77 19.60 8.87
CA ASP A 58 11.53 20.00 8.23
C ASP A 58 10.54 18.84 8.02
N GLU A 59 10.98 17.59 8.23
CA GLU A 59 10.13 16.40 8.18
C GLU A 59 8.91 16.45 9.12
N PRO A 60 9.00 16.99 10.36
CA PRO A 60 7.83 17.18 11.22
C PRO A 60 6.79 18.14 10.63
N THR A 61 7.24 19.22 9.98
CA THR A 61 6.37 20.21 9.33
C THR A 61 5.68 19.60 8.12
N ARG A 62 6.45 18.95 7.25
CA ARG A 62 5.94 18.24 6.07
C ARG A 62 4.89 17.20 6.45
N ARG A 63 5.13 16.40 7.50
CA ARG A 63 4.17 15.41 8.00
C ARG A 63 2.87 16.05 8.51
N ARG A 64 2.95 17.13 9.30
CA ARG A 64 1.76 17.88 9.78
C ARG A 64 0.92 18.40 8.61
N ILE A 65 1.58 18.90 7.57
CA ILE A 65 0.91 19.39 6.36
C ILE A 65 0.19 18.24 5.64
N VAL A 66 0.85 17.10 5.46
CA VAL A 66 0.23 15.92 4.82
C VAL A 66 -0.96 15.40 5.63
N GLU A 67 -0.83 15.27 6.94
CA GLU A 67 -1.94 14.87 7.82
C GLU A 67 -3.12 15.85 7.76
N ALA A 68 -2.84 17.15 7.66
CA ALA A 68 -3.87 18.17 7.47
C ALA A 68 -4.58 18.04 6.12
N VAL A 69 -3.85 17.72 5.05
CA VAL A 69 -4.46 17.42 3.74
C VAL A 69 -5.37 16.20 3.85
N LEU A 70 -4.91 15.10 4.45
CA LEU A 70 -5.71 13.89 4.64
C LEU A 70 -7.01 14.21 5.38
N ARG A 71 -6.94 14.92 6.53
CA ARG A 71 -8.12 15.34 7.30
C ARG A 71 -9.07 16.23 6.51
N LEU A 72 -8.56 17.17 5.72
CA LEU A 72 -9.39 18.06 4.90
C LEU A 72 -10.11 17.28 3.79
N VAL A 73 -9.39 16.37 3.10
CA VAL A 73 -10.00 15.53 2.05
C VAL A 73 -11.11 14.66 2.64
N THR A 74 -10.86 13.99 3.76
CA THR A 74 -11.82 13.05 4.35
C THR A 74 -13.02 13.75 4.98
N SER A 75 -12.86 14.92 5.60
CA SER A 75 -13.94 15.62 6.30
C SER A 75 -14.73 16.62 5.44
N ARG A 76 -14.10 17.22 4.43
CA ARG A 76 -14.66 18.35 3.66
C ARG A 76 -14.52 18.21 2.15
N GLY A 77 -13.88 17.14 1.68
CA GLY A 77 -13.69 16.84 0.27
C GLY A 77 -12.45 17.51 -0.35
N PRO A 78 -12.12 17.17 -1.61
CA PRO A 78 -10.91 17.66 -2.29
C PRO A 78 -10.89 19.16 -2.52
N ASP A 79 -12.04 19.84 -2.59
CA ASP A 79 -12.10 21.27 -2.86
C ASP A 79 -11.64 22.13 -1.67
N SER A 80 -11.71 21.60 -0.45
CA SER A 80 -11.23 22.32 0.73
C SER A 80 -9.71 22.29 0.92
N THR A 81 -8.96 21.54 0.11
CA THR A 81 -7.49 21.40 0.20
C THR A 81 -6.73 22.58 -0.42
N THR A 82 -7.09 23.81 -0.04
CA THR A 82 -6.35 25.01 -0.44
C THR A 82 -5.12 25.19 0.45
N VAL A 83 -4.05 25.80 -0.08
CA VAL A 83 -2.82 26.11 0.70
C VAL A 83 -3.14 26.83 2.01
N ARG A 84 -4.10 27.77 2.00
CA ARG A 84 -4.52 28.50 3.20
C ARG A 84 -5.22 27.59 4.20
N ASN A 85 -6.18 26.78 3.75
CA ASN A 85 -6.90 25.85 4.64
C ASN A 85 -5.95 24.80 5.23
N VAL A 86 -5.03 24.28 4.42
CA VAL A 86 -4.00 23.34 4.85
C VAL A 86 -3.07 23.98 5.87
N ALA A 87 -2.62 25.22 5.65
CA ALA A 87 -1.80 25.95 6.61
C ALA A 87 -2.52 26.12 7.97
N THR A 88 -3.80 26.49 7.94
CA THR A 88 -4.63 26.59 9.14
C THR A 88 -4.81 25.25 9.84
N GLU A 89 -5.16 24.20 9.10
CA GLU A 89 -5.39 22.85 9.65
C GLU A 89 -4.10 22.20 10.18
N ALA A 90 -2.96 22.49 9.56
CA ALA A 90 -1.65 22.01 10.00
C ALA A 90 -1.05 22.85 11.13
N ASP A 91 -1.64 24.01 11.45
CA ASP A 91 -1.12 25.01 12.39
C ASP A 91 0.32 25.46 12.02
N VAL A 92 0.48 25.87 10.75
CA VAL A 92 1.74 26.38 10.19
C VAL A 92 1.49 27.64 9.34
N SER A 93 2.55 28.33 8.96
CA SER A 93 2.42 29.48 8.05
C SER A 93 2.14 29.04 6.62
N VAL A 94 1.46 29.89 5.84
CA VAL A 94 1.29 29.68 4.38
C VAL A 94 2.64 29.54 3.68
N GLY A 95 3.65 30.31 4.11
CA GLY A 95 5.01 30.22 3.57
C GLY A 95 5.65 28.86 3.83
N ALA A 96 5.41 28.25 5.00
CA ALA A 96 5.88 26.89 5.30
C ALA A 96 5.21 25.85 4.39
N VAL A 97 3.90 25.98 4.11
CA VAL A 97 3.23 25.09 3.14
C VAL A 97 3.82 25.27 1.75
N GLN A 98 4.01 26.51 1.29
CA GLN A 98 4.56 26.81 -0.04
C GLN A 98 6.03 26.41 -0.21
N HIS A 99 6.78 26.32 0.90
CA HIS A 99 8.13 25.80 0.90
C HIS A 99 8.17 24.31 0.56
N HIS A 100 7.22 23.52 1.08
CA HIS A 100 7.14 22.08 0.85
C HIS A 100 6.32 21.68 -0.37
N PHE A 101 5.24 22.40 -0.66
CA PHE A 101 4.26 22.05 -1.68
C PHE A 101 3.88 23.30 -2.48
N HIS A 102 4.31 23.33 -3.74
CA HIS A 102 4.13 24.50 -4.59
C HIS A 102 2.74 24.56 -5.24
N THR A 103 2.12 23.40 -5.45
CA THR A 103 0.81 23.26 -6.11
C THR A 103 -0.16 22.42 -5.28
N LYS A 104 -1.46 22.52 -5.61
CA LYS A 104 -2.50 21.64 -5.03
C LYS A 104 -2.22 20.18 -5.37
N GLU A 105 -1.73 19.92 -6.57
CA GLU A 105 -1.34 18.59 -7.03
C GLU A 105 -0.16 18.03 -6.21
N ASP A 106 0.80 18.86 -5.79
CA ASP A 106 1.89 18.41 -4.91
C ASP A 106 1.36 17.99 -3.52
N LEU A 107 0.38 18.74 -2.99
CA LEU A 107 -0.30 18.37 -1.73
C LEU A 107 -1.03 17.03 -1.85
N LEU A 108 -1.73 16.81 -2.97
CA LEU A 108 -2.42 15.54 -3.24
C LEU A 108 -1.45 14.37 -3.41
N LEU A 109 -0.33 14.59 -4.11
CA LEU A 109 0.74 13.58 -4.23
C LEU A 109 1.34 13.24 -2.86
N GLY A 110 1.63 14.24 -2.02
CA GLY A 110 2.13 14.00 -0.67
C GLY A 110 1.16 13.24 0.23
N ALA A 111 -0.14 13.50 0.09
CA ALA A 111 -1.19 12.74 0.78
C ALA A 111 -1.27 11.30 0.27
N MET A 112 -1.16 11.10 -1.05
CA MET A 112 -1.14 9.79 -1.68
C MET A 112 0.07 8.95 -1.21
N ASP A 113 1.26 9.57 -1.14
CA ASP A 113 2.47 8.92 -0.61
C ASP A 113 2.26 8.43 0.83
N ALA A 114 1.57 9.21 1.67
CA ALA A 114 1.26 8.79 3.04
C ALA A 114 0.25 7.64 3.10
N VAL A 115 -0.74 7.59 2.21
CA VAL A 115 -1.69 6.47 2.13
C VAL A 115 -0.97 5.19 1.71
N VAL A 116 -0.12 5.25 0.68
CA VAL A 116 0.68 4.10 0.22
C VAL A 116 1.62 3.62 1.33
N GLU A 117 2.27 4.55 2.05
CA GLU A 117 3.18 4.20 3.14
C GLU A 117 2.45 3.54 4.33
N ARG A 118 1.26 4.02 4.68
CA ARG A 118 0.39 3.38 5.70
C ARG A 118 0.01 1.96 5.28
N PHE A 119 -0.42 1.79 4.04
CA PHE A 119 -0.75 0.47 3.49
C PHE A 119 0.46 -0.45 3.50
N ARG A 120 1.62 0.02 3.03
CA ARG A 120 2.89 -0.73 3.05
C ARG A 120 3.25 -1.19 4.46
N THR A 121 3.29 -0.27 5.42
CA THR A 121 3.61 -0.57 6.83
C THR A 121 2.68 -1.63 7.42
N ARG A 122 1.41 -1.59 7.03
CA ARG A 122 0.43 -2.58 7.46
C ARG A 122 0.66 -3.95 6.84
N VAL A 123 0.92 -4.01 5.53
CA VAL A 123 1.23 -5.28 4.85
C VAL A 123 2.50 -5.91 5.44
N GLU A 124 3.52 -5.11 5.77
CA GLU A 124 4.72 -5.56 6.48
C GLU A 124 4.39 -6.14 7.86
N SER A 125 3.59 -5.42 8.64
CA SER A 125 3.17 -5.87 9.99
C SER A 125 2.36 -7.18 9.93
N LEU A 126 1.54 -7.35 8.89
CA LEU A 126 0.80 -8.60 8.64
C LEU A 126 1.76 -9.74 8.30
N ALA A 127 2.76 -9.50 7.44
CA ALA A 127 3.78 -10.50 7.08
C ALA A 127 4.57 -11.02 8.29
N ASP A 128 4.84 -10.15 9.27
CA ASP A 128 5.52 -10.52 10.51
C ASP A 128 4.62 -11.32 11.47
N GLY A 129 3.30 -11.08 11.43
CA GLY A 129 2.32 -11.66 12.34
C GLY A 129 1.64 -12.95 11.87
N SER A 130 1.42 -13.11 10.56
CA SER A 130 0.68 -14.24 9.98
C SER A 130 1.61 -15.38 9.54
N GLY A 131 1.27 -16.60 9.95
CA GLY A 131 2.03 -17.81 9.59
C GLY A 131 1.60 -18.48 8.27
N ASP A 132 0.41 -18.17 7.74
CA ASP A 132 -0.14 -18.75 6.50
C ASP A 132 -0.23 -17.70 5.39
N ALA A 133 0.26 -18.05 4.20
CA ALA A 133 0.21 -17.25 2.99
C ALA A 133 -1.22 -16.88 2.58
N ARG A 134 -2.19 -17.78 2.83
CA ARG A 134 -3.60 -17.51 2.52
C ARG A 134 -4.21 -16.45 3.42
N ASP A 135 -3.83 -16.46 4.71
CA ASP A 135 -4.26 -15.43 5.65
C ASP A 135 -3.70 -14.06 5.26
N LEU A 136 -2.46 -14.01 4.75
CA LEU A 136 -1.87 -12.78 4.23
C LEU A 136 -2.59 -12.23 3.00
N VAL A 137 -2.94 -13.10 2.05
CA VAL A 137 -3.76 -12.70 0.89
C VAL A 137 -5.10 -12.15 1.37
N ALA A 138 -5.77 -12.85 2.28
CA ALA A 138 -7.05 -12.41 2.81
C ALA A 138 -6.91 -11.04 3.51
N ALA A 139 -5.91 -10.87 4.37
CA ALA A 139 -5.67 -9.62 5.09
C ALA A 139 -5.35 -8.45 4.13
N PHE A 140 -4.52 -8.68 3.12
CA PHE A 140 -4.20 -7.68 2.08
C PHE A 140 -5.47 -7.20 1.36
N LEU A 141 -6.30 -8.14 0.89
CA LEU A 141 -7.55 -7.83 0.18
C LEU A 141 -8.57 -7.14 1.09
N THR A 142 -8.64 -7.55 2.36
CA THR A 142 -9.57 -7.01 3.35
C THR A 142 -9.20 -5.56 3.72
N ALA A 143 -7.91 -5.24 3.80
CA ALA A 143 -7.41 -3.88 4.01
C ALA A 143 -7.79 -2.95 2.84
N ILE A 144 -7.58 -3.38 1.59
CA ILE A 144 -8.00 -2.58 0.41
C ILE A 144 -9.52 -2.38 0.42
N ALA A 145 -10.28 -3.43 0.73
CA ALA A 145 -11.74 -3.41 0.70
C ALA A 145 -12.41 -2.69 1.88
N CYS A 146 -11.66 -2.03 2.76
CA CYS A 146 -12.16 -1.40 4.00
C CYS A 146 -12.97 -2.35 4.88
N ALA A 147 -12.58 -3.61 4.94
CA ALA A 147 -13.33 -4.67 5.59
C ALA A 147 -12.64 -5.25 6.84
N ASP A 148 -11.52 -4.65 7.28
CA ASP A 148 -10.81 -5.06 8.49
C ASP A 148 -11.48 -4.43 9.72
N PRO A 149 -12.01 -5.24 10.67
CA PRO A 149 -12.67 -4.72 11.86
C PRO A 149 -11.74 -3.92 12.77
N ASP A 150 -10.43 -4.18 12.76
CA ASP A 150 -9.47 -3.55 13.67
C ASP A 150 -8.94 -2.21 13.13
N ASN A 151 -9.16 -1.93 11.84
CA ASN A 151 -8.58 -0.78 11.14
C ASN A 151 -9.59 -0.02 10.26
N GLU A 152 -10.88 -0.19 10.52
CA GLU A 152 -11.95 0.31 9.65
C GLU A 152 -11.87 1.82 9.40
N THR A 153 -11.53 2.62 10.42
CA THR A 153 -11.39 4.08 10.29
C THR A 153 -10.28 4.46 9.31
N ASP A 154 -9.09 3.89 9.50
CA ASP A 154 -7.92 4.18 8.66
C ASP A 154 -8.16 3.71 7.21
N ASP A 155 -8.81 2.56 7.03
CA ASP A 155 -9.13 2.04 5.70
C ASP A 155 -10.12 2.92 4.97
N VAL A 156 -11.14 3.43 5.66
CA VAL A 156 -12.11 4.37 5.08
C VAL A 156 -11.42 5.69 4.70
N GLU A 157 -10.57 6.25 5.56
CA GLU A 157 -9.81 7.45 5.22
C GLU A 157 -8.92 7.25 3.98
N ASN A 158 -8.17 6.15 3.95
CA ASN A 158 -7.30 5.79 2.85
C ASN A 158 -8.09 5.62 1.54
N ALA A 159 -9.23 4.93 1.58
CA ALA A 159 -10.08 4.71 0.41
C ALA A 159 -10.75 5.99 -0.11
N ILE A 160 -11.14 6.92 0.76
CA ILE A 160 -11.65 8.23 0.34
C ILE A 160 -10.57 8.98 -0.44
N VAL A 161 -9.35 9.05 0.10
CA VAL A 161 -8.22 9.72 -0.55
C VAL A 161 -7.86 9.04 -1.88
N TRP A 162 -7.81 7.70 -1.89
CA TRP A 162 -7.59 6.92 -3.10
C TRP A 162 -8.62 7.21 -4.18
N THR A 163 -9.91 7.23 -3.83
CA THR A 163 -11.01 7.51 -4.76
C THR A 163 -10.92 8.91 -5.36
N VAL A 164 -10.62 9.90 -4.53
CA VAL A 164 -10.39 11.29 -4.97
C VAL A 164 -9.20 11.38 -5.91
N PHE A 165 -8.12 10.66 -5.60
CA PHE A 165 -6.91 10.63 -6.41
C PHE A 165 -7.15 9.95 -7.77
N ALA A 166 -7.88 8.84 -7.80
CA ALA A 166 -8.30 8.16 -9.01
C ALA A 166 -9.14 9.07 -9.93
N ALA A 167 -10.08 9.84 -9.35
CA ALA A 167 -10.86 10.82 -10.11
C ALA A 167 -9.96 11.93 -10.72
N ARG A 168 -8.94 12.40 -10.00
CA ARG A 168 -8.00 13.41 -10.50
C ARG A 168 -7.04 12.84 -11.55
N ALA A 169 -6.64 11.57 -11.44
CA ALA A 169 -5.81 10.87 -12.42
C ALA A 169 -6.43 10.84 -13.84
N CYS A 170 -7.75 10.89 -13.94
CA CYS A 170 -8.46 10.95 -15.22
C CYS A 170 -8.16 12.22 -16.04
N VAL A 171 -7.67 13.29 -15.41
CA VAL A 171 -7.50 14.62 -16.03
C VAL A 171 -6.13 15.26 -15.77
N ASP A 172 -5.22 14.56 -15.11
CA ASP A 172 -3.88 15.04 -14.78
C ASP A 172 -2.83 13.94 -15.00
N ASP A 173 -1.89 14.20 -15.91
CA ASP A 173 -0.92 13.20 -16.37
C ASP A 173 0.08 12.80 -15.29
N ARG A 174 0.46 13.75 -14.42
CA ARG A 174 1.41 13.51 -13.33
C ARG A 174 0.77 12.66 -12.25
N ILE A 175 -0.48 12.98 -11.88
CA ILE A 175 -1.26 12.20 -10.94
C ILE A 175 -1.60 10.82 -11.51
N ARG A 176 -1.89 10.72 -12.81
CA ARG A 176 -2.12 9.43 -13.47
C ARG A 176 -0.90 8.53 -13.41
N ALA A 177 0.29 9.06 -13.71
CA ALA A 177 1.53 8.31 -13.63
C ALA A 177 1.77 7.76 -12.21
N ALA A 178 1.58 8.60 -11.19
CA ALA A 178 1.70 8.18 -9.78
C ALA A 178 0.66 7.11 -9.40
N HIS A 179 -0.61 7.31 -9.75
CA HIS A 179 -1.69 6.35 -9.49
C HIS A 179 -1.42 5.00 -10.14
N THR A 180 -1.02 5.00 -11.42
CA THR A 180 -0.65 3.77 -12.14
C THR A 180 0.53 3.07 -11.48
N ALA A 181 1.57 3.80 -11.07
CA ALA A 181 2.73 3.22 -10.39
C ALA A 181 2.33 2.55 -9.06
N SER A 182 1.50 3.21 -8.24
CA SER A 182 1.00 2.62 -6.99
C SER A 182 0.18 1.35 -7.22
N TRP A 183 -0.68 1.32 -8.25
CA TRP A 183 -1.46 0.14 -8.60
C TRP A 183 -0.59 -1.02 -9.08
N LEU A 184 0.38 -0.76 -9.96
CA LEU A 184 1.30 -1.78 -10.48
C LEU A 184 2.10 -2.43 -9.35
N GLU A 185 2.51 -1.64 -8.36
CA GLU A 185 3.21 -2.16 -7.19
C GLU A 185 2.31 -3.03 -6.30
N ALA A 186 1.07 -2.59 -6.04
CA ALA A 186 0.09 -3.40 -5.31
C ALA A 186 -0.22 -4.72 -6.04
N GLU A 187 -0.36 -4.70 -7.37
CA GLU A 187 -0.58 -5.88 -8.20
C GLU A 187 0.59 -6.85 -8.13
N ARG A 188 1.81 -6.34 -8.21
CA ARG A 188 3.03 -7.15 -8.10
C ARG A 188 3.12 -7.85 -6.75
N ILE A 189 2.90 -7.12 -5.65
CA ILE A 189 2.90 -7.68 -4.29
C ILE A 189 1.81 -8.76 -4.15
N LEU A 190 0.58 -8.46 -4.58
CA LEU A 190 -0.51 -9.41 -4.49
C LEU A 190 -0.25 -10.67 -5.32
N LEU A 191 0.27 -10.54 -6.53
CA LEU A 191 0.61 -11.68 -7.39
C LEU A 191 1.62 -12.62 -6.71
N GLU A 192 2.62 -12.07 -6.04
CA GLU A 192 3.61 -12.86 -5.29
C GLU A 192 2.96 -13.59 -4.10
N LEU A 193 2.12 -12.90 -3.32
CA LEU A 193 1.37 -13.51 -2.22
C LEU A 193 0.45 -14.63 -2.72
N LEU A 194 -0.27 -14.39 -3.81
CA LEU A 194 -1.16 -15.39 -4.41
C LEU A 194 -0.38 -16.60 -4.93
N ARG A 195 0.77 -16.39 -5.57
CA ARG A 195 1.61 -17.51 -6.04
C ARG A 195 2.13 -18.35 -4.90
N HIS A 196 2.46 -17.71 -3.79
CA HIS A 196 2.88 -18.42 -2.59
C HIS A 196 1.72 -19.23 -1.96
N ALA A 197 0.52 -18.66 -1.94
CA ALA A 197 -0.66 -19.26 -1.31
C ALA A 197 -1.39 -20.32 -2.17
N TYR A 198 -1.41 -20.14 -3.49
CA TYR A 198 -2.24 -20.91 -4.43
C TYR A 198 -1.45 -21.55 -5.58
N GLY A 199 -0.17 -21.20 -5.75
CA GLY A 199 0.74 -21.82 -6.71
C GLY A 199 1.22 -20.96 -7.86
N PRO A 200 2.26 -21.41 -8.58
CA PRO A 200 2.85 -20.68 -9.69
C PRO A 200 1.90 -20.50 -10.89
N GLU A 201 0.80 -21.26 -10.95
CA GLU A 201 -0.18 -21.18 -12.03
C GLU A 201 -0.98 -19.88 -11.98
N VAL A 202 -1.04 -19.22 -10.81
CA VAL A 202 -1.65 -17.88 -10.67
C VAL A 202 -0.92 -16.87 -11.55
N GLY A 203 -1.71 -16.17 -12.37
CA GLY A 203 -1.27 -15.18 -13.33
C GLY A 203 -1.55 -13.74 -12.88
N PRO A 204 -1.00 -12.74 -13.59
CA PRO A 204 -1.20 -11.33 -13.28
C PRO A 204 -2.68 -10.93 -13.29
N ASP A 205 -3.48 -11.44 -14.24
CA ASP A 205 -4.92 -11.15 -14.33
C ASP A 205 -5.72 -11.65 -13.11
N ASP A 206 -5.24 -12.69 -12.41
CA ASP A 206 -5.86 -13.14 -11.16
C ASP A 206 -5.67 -12.09 -10.05
N ALA A 207 -4.49 -11.46 -9.97
CA ALA A 207 -4.19 -10.38 -9.03
C ALA A 207 -4.95 -9.10 -9.41
N ALA A 208 -4.87 -8.67 -10.67
CA ALA A 208 -5.57 -7.50 -11.17
C ALA A 208 -7.09 -7.61 -10.98
N GLY A 209 -7.67 -8.78 -11.22
CA GLY A 209 -9.09 -9.03 -11.02
C GLY A 209 -9.53 -8.94 -9.56
N LEU A 210 -8.71 -9.44 -8.63
CA LEU A 210 -8.97 -9.32 -7.19
C LEU A 210 -8.85 -7.86 -6.72
N LEU A 211 -7.85 -7.14 -7.22
CA LEU A 211 -7.66 -5.72 -6.91
C LEU A 211 -8.82 -4.86 -7.41
N ALA A 212 -9.26 -5.08 -8.65
CA ALA A 212 -10.44 -4.39 -9.19
C ALA A 212 -11.71 -4.68 -8.37
N LEU A 213 -11.87 -5.92 -7.89
CA LEU A 213 -12.98 -6.28 -7.01
C LEU A 213 -12.89 -5.54 -5.67
N THR A 214 -11.73 -5.55 -5.00
CA THR A 214 -11.59 -4.94 -3.68
C THR A 214 -11.65 -3.42 -3.74
N ASP A 215 -11.13 -2.79 -4.79
CA ASP A 215 -11.27 -1.34 -5.03
C ASP A 215 -12.75 -0.96 -5.22
N GLY A 216 -13.50 -1.73 -6.02
CA GLY A 216 -14.95 -1.53 -6.17
C GLY A 216 -15.72 -1.70 -4.86
N ILE A 217 -15.32 -2.65 -4.00
CA ILE A 217 -15.89 -2.82 -2.67
C ILE A 217 -15.54 -1.63 -1.77
N ALA A 218 -14.30 -1.15 -1.79
CA ALA A 218 -13.83 -0.01 -1.01
C ALA A 218 -14.66 1.24 -1.34
N VAL A 219 -14.80 1.56 -2.64
CA VAL A 219 -15.65 2.66 -3.13
C VAL A 219 -17.09 2.49 -2.65
N ALA A 220 -17.66 1.29 -2.74
CA ALA A 220 -19.03 1.03 -2.26
C ALA A 220 -19.15 1.24 -0.75
N ARG A 221 -18.18 0.78 0.05
CA ARG A 221 -18.20 0.98 1.51
C ARG A 221 -18.12 2.46 1.88
N VAL A 222 -17.24 3.25 1.26
CA VAL A 222 -17.10 4.67 1.58
C VAL A 222 -18.23 5.54 1.05
N ALA A 223 -18.81 5.21 -0.12
CA ALA A 223 -19.82 6.04 -0.77
C ALA A 223 -21.27 5.66 -0.40
N GLU A 224 -21.55 4.39 -0.15
CA GLU A 224 -22.90 3.87 0.08
C GLU A 224 -23.14 3.47 1.55
N GLY A 225 -22.05 3.37 2.32
CA GLY A 225 -22.05 2.91 3.71
C GLY A 225 -22.55 1.47 3.88
N ASP A 226 -22.80 1.10 5.13
CA ASP A 226 -23.25 -0.26 5.48
C ASP A 226 -24.66 -0.61 4.98
N SER A 227 -25.41 0.39 4.47
CA SER A 227 -26.77 0.18 3.95
C SER A 227 -26.79 -0.74 2.73
N ARG A 228 -25.80 -0.62 1.84
CA ARG A 228 -25.68 -1.41 0.62
C ARG A 228 -24.52 -2.39 0.68
N MET A 229 -23.38 -1.96 1.23
CA MET A 229 -22.16 -2.77 1.29
C MET A 229 -21.66 -2.89 2.73
N PRO A 230 -22.32 -3.68 3.61
CA PRO A 230 -21.81 -3.94 4.96
C PRO A 230 -20.54 -4.81 4.93
N ARG A 231 -19.73 -4.74 5.99
CA ARG A 231 -18.43 -5.42 6.07
C ARG A 231 -18.55 -6.92 5.84
N GLU A 232 -19.57 -7.55 6.41
CA GLU A 232 -19.79 -8.99 6.26
C GLU A 232 -20.08 -9.36 4.79
N ARG A 233 -20.68 -8.45 4.02
CA ARG A 233 -20.89 -8.65 2.59
C ARG A 233 -19.58 -8.51 1.82
N ALA A 234 -18.75 -7.53 2.15
CA ALA A 234 -17.42 -7.36 1.57
C ALA A 234 -16.57 -8.62 1.76
N VAL A 235 -16.45 -9.13 2.99
CA VAL A 235 -15.70 -10.35 3.32
C VAL A 235 -16.22 -11.54 2.51
N ARG A 236 -17.54 -11.77 2.46
CA ARG A 236 -18.11 -12.87 1.66
C ARG A 236 -17.78 -12.77 0.16
N LEU A 237 -17.71 -11.57 -0.41
CA LEU A 237 -17.36 -11.38 -1.82
C LEU A 237 -15.88 -11.70 -2.07
N ILE A 238 -15.00 -11.32 -1.15
CA ILE A 238 -13.58 -11.64 -1.18
C ILE A 238 -13.37 -13.15 -1.08
N ASP A 239 -13.99 -13.81 -0.08
CA ASP A 239 -13.90 -15.27 0.11
C ASP A 239 -14.39 -16.04 -1.14
N ALA A 240 -15.50 -15.59 -1.72
CA ALA A 240 -16.03 -16.19 -2.94
C ALA A 240 -15.09 -16.01 -4.13
N ALA A 241 -14.38 -14.89 -4.23
CA ALA A 241 -13.40 -14.64 -5.28
C ALA A 241 -12.14 -15.51 -5.10
N LEU A 242 -11.61 -15.62 -3.88
CA LEU A 242 -10.50 -16.50 -3.56
C LEU A 242 -10.84 -17.98 -3.83
N GLY A 243 -12.06 -18.41 -3.49
CA GLY A 243 -12.52 -19.77 -3.80
C GLY A 243 -12.56 -20.07 -5.30
N ARG A 244 -12.98 -19.10 -6.13
CA ARG A 244 -12.95 -19.24 -7.61
C ARG A 244 -11.53 -19.30 -8.14
N LEU A 245 -10.63 -18.44 -7.63
CA LEU A 245 -9.22 -18.43 -8.00
C LEU A 245 -8.55 -19.78 -7.69
N ASP A 246 -8.77 -20.32 -6.49
CA ASP A 246 -8.20 -21.60 -6.05
C ASP A 246 -8.70 -22.77 -6.91
N ALA A 247 -9.99 -22.77 -7.29
CA ALA A 247 -10.52 -23.74 -8.24
C ALA A 247 -9.84 -23.62 -9.62
N ALA A 248 -9.76 -22.42 -10.17
CA ALA A 248 -9.13 -22.18 -11.48
C ALA A 248 -7.63 -22.51 -11.49
N ALA A 249 -6.91 -22.25 -10.39
CA ALA A 249 -5.50 -22.62 -10.25
C ALA A 249 -5.31 -24.15 -10.23
N ARG A 250 -6.18 -24.88 -9.52
CA ARG A 250 -6.16 -26.36 -9.54
C ARG A 250 -6.47 -26.95 -10.90
N ASP A 251 -7.37 -26.35 -11.66
CA ASP A 251 -7.70 -26.82 -13.00
C ASP A 251 -6.53 -26.60 -13.96
N ARG A 252 -5.88 -25.44 -13.90
CA ARG A 252 -4.64 -25.14 -14.65
C ARG A 252 -3.48 -26.09 -14.32
N ARG A 253 -3.41 -26.62 -13.10
CA ARG A 253 -2.39 -27.63 -12.69
C ARG A 253 -2.62 -29.01 -13.29
N ARG A 254 -3.86 -29.34 -13.65
CA ARG A 254 -4.25 -30.68 -14.11
C ARG A 254 -4.24 -30.82 -15.63
N GLY A 255 -4.38 -29.71 -16.36
CA GLY A 255 -4.29 -29.64 -17.82
C GLY A 255 -2.86 -29.45 -18.30
#